data_AF-A0A4Y8CDW9-F1
#
_entry.id   AF-A0A4Y8CDW9-F1
#
_cell.length_a   1.000
_cell.length_b   1.000
_cell.length_c   1.000
_cell.angle_alpha   90.00
_cell.angle_beta   90.00
_cell.angle_gamma   90.00
#
_symmetry.space_group_name_H-M   'P 1'
#
loop_
_entity.id
_entity.type
_entity.pdbx_description
1 polymer ?
#
loop_
_entity_poly.entity_id
_entity_poly.type
_entity_poly.pdbx_seq_one_letter_code
_entity_poly.pdbx_strand_id
1 'polypeptide(L)'
;MKNSDRIYLSLYYILKFFVTFMPECILHFLALIVARITFYLNKKHRKIIDTNLQICFPQYTQKERDKLSLKIYENFTQFGIDCLQNQNTTKEKILNKVNFINENFLIDALALKRPIIFTTAHYGNWEILSLAYA
;
A
#
# COMPACT_ATOMS: atom_id res chain seq x y z
N MET A 1 -27.51 11.68 4.83
CA MET A 1 -26.18 11.58 5.45
C MET A 1 -26.25 12.13 6.86
N LYS A 2 -25.76 11.38 7.84
CA LYS A 2 -25.60 11.88 9.21
C LYS A 2 -24.55 12.99 9.21
N ASN A 3 -24.57 13.88 10.21
CA ASN A 3 -23.56 14.95 10.32
C ASN A 3 -22.13 14.39 10.40
N SER A 4 -21.95 13.22 11.02
CA SER A 4 -20.69 12.47 11.04
C SER A 4 -20.17 12.17 9.64
N ASP A 5 -21.03 11.70 8.74
CA ASP A 5 -20.64 11.26 7.39
C ASP A 5 -20.13 12.45 6.58
N ARG A 6 -20.74 13.62 6.78
CA ARG A 6 -20.28 14.87 6.15
C ARG A 6 -18.90 15.26 6.65
N ILE A 7 -18.65 15.16 7.96
CA ILE A 7 -17.34 15.47 8.54
C ILE A 7 -16.27 14.52 8.00
N TYR A 8 -16.53 13.21 8.01
CA TYR A 8 -15.60 12.21 7.46
C TYR A 8 -15.27 12.47 5.99
N LEU A 9 -16.31 12.72 5.18
CA LEU A 9 -16.14 13.00 3.76
C LEU A 9 -15.34 14.28 3.52
N SER A 10 -15.62 15.34 4.28
CA SER A 10 -14.86 16.59 4.22
C SER A 10 -13.39 16.37 4.57
N LEU A 11 -13.09 15.67 5.66
CA LEU A 11 -11.71 15.36 6.07
C LEU A 11 -10.96 14.55 5.01
N TYR A 12 -11.64 13.56 4.42
CA TYR A 12 -11.09 12.75 3.34
C TYR A 12 -10.77 13.60 2.10
N TYR A 13 -11.67 14.49 1.66
CA TYR A 13 -11.41 15.36 0.52
C TYR A 13 -10.30 16.38 0.79
N ILE A 14 -10.20 16.89 2.02
CA ILE A 14 -9.08 17.74 2.44
C ILE A 14 -7.76 16.98 2.34
N LEU A 15 -7.70 15.76 2.87
CA LEU A 15 -6.50 14.90 2.77
C LEU A 15 -6.15 14.63 1.31
N LYS A 16 -7.15 14.25 0.49
CA LYS A 16 -6.97 13.97 -0.94
C LYS A 16 -6.45 15.21 -1.69
N PHE A 17 -6.97 16.39 -1.38
CA PHE A 17 -6.50 17.65 -1.95
C PHE A 17 -5.00 17.84 -1.67
N PHE A 18 -4.56 17.71 -0.42
CA PHE A 18 -3.14 17.84 -0.09
C PHE A 18 -2.28 16.79 -0.79
N VAL A 19 -2.71 15.53 -0.81
CA VAL A 19 -1.97 14.45 -1.50
C VAL A 19 -1.87 14.68 -3.02
N THR A 20 -2.88 15.30 -3.63
CA THR A 20 -2.89 15.53 -5.09
C THR A 20 -1.93 16.65 -5.51
N PHE A 21 -1.79 17.70 -4.70
CA PHE A 21 -1.04 18.91 -5.09
C PHE A 21 0.37 19.00 -4.51
N MET A 22 0.69 18.17 -3.52
CA MET A 22 1.99 18.20 -2.86
C MET A 22 3.06 17.44 -3.65
N PRO A 23 4.32 17.93 -3.72
CA PRO A 23 5.42 17.19 -4.33
C PRO A 23 5.68 15.84 -3.66
N GLU A 24 6.00 14.82 -4.46
CA GLU A 24 6.25 13.43 -4.02
C GLU A 24 7.29 13.34 -2.89
N CYS A 25 8.38 14.12 -2.98
CA CYS A 25 9.42 14.11 -1.95
C CYS A 25 8.88 14.50 -0.57
N ILE A 26 7.92 15.44 -0.51
CA ILE A 26 7.34 15.88 0.76
C ILE A 26 6.32 14.86 1.25
N LEU A 27 5.52 14.30 0.36
CA LEU A 27 4.58 13.22 0.68
C LEU A 27 5.30 12.01 1.27
N HIS A 28 6.39 11.58 0.64
CA HIS A 28 7.22 10.49 1.13
C HIS A 28 7.80 10.80 2.52
N PHE A 29 8.34 12.02 2.71
CA PHE A 29 8.85 12.45 4.01
C PHE A 29 7.76 12.44 5.10
N LEU A 30 6.56 12.94 4.79
CA LEU A 30 5.42 12.90 5.71
C LEU A 30 4.99 11.45 6.02
N ALA A 31 4.97 10.56 5.02
CA ALA A 31 4.71 9.14 5.23
C ALA A 31 5.69 8.50 6.23
N LEU A 32 6.98 8.82 6.14
CA LEU A 32 8.00 8.34 7.09
C LEU A 32 7.76 8.88 8.50
N ILE A 33 7.36 10.15 8.65
CA ILE A 33 7.01 10.73 9.95
C ILE A 33 5.79 10.02 10.55
N VAL A 34 4.71 9.89 9.78
CA VAL A 34 3.48 9.23 10.22
C VAL A 34 3.75 7.77 10.58
N ALA A 35 4.59 7.07 9.81
CA ALA A 35 4.98 5.70 10.10
C ALA A 35 5.69 5.60 11.46
N ARG A 36 6.67 6.48 11.72
CA ARG A 36 7.41 6.50 12.99
C ARG A 36 6.51 6.83 14.18
N ILE A 37 5.69 7.87 14.07
CA ILE A 37 4.74 8.25 15.13
C ILE A 37 3.81 7.06 15.42
N THR A 38 3.20 6.49 14.38
CA THR A 38 2.25 5.39 14.53
C THR A 38 2.94 4.14 15.08
N PHE A 39 4.16 3.84 14.66
CA PHE A 39 4.95 2.73 15.17
C PHE A 39 5.15 2.86 16.69
N TYR A 40 5.54 4.03 17.20
CA TYR A 40 5.77 4.20 18.64
C TYR A 40 4.47 4.20 19.47
N LEU A 41 3.36 4.68 18.91
CA LEU A 41 2.07 4.73 19.61
C LEU A 41 1.29 3.40 19.56
N ASN A 42 1.39 2.65 18.45
CA ASN A 42 0.54 1.49 18.18
C ASN A 42 1.12 0.17 18.73
N LYS A 43 1.23 0.08 20.05
CA LYS A 43 1.80 -1.10 20.75
C LYS A 43 1.08 -2.40 20.42
N LYS A 44 -0.25 -2.37 20.27
CA LYS A 44 -1.07 -3.55 19.96
C LYS A 44 -0.67 -4.20 18.63
N HIS A 45 -0.63 -3.41 17.56
CA HIS A 45 -0.31 -3.95 16.24
C HIS A 45 1.16 -4.32 16.10
N ARG A 46 2.07 -3.60 16.79
CA ARG A 46 3.48 -4.02 16.88
C ARG A 46 3.65 -5.42 17.46
N LYS A 47 2.90 -5.76 18.52
CA LYS A 47 2.93 -7.11 19.09
C LYS A 47 2.46 -8.16 18.08
N ILE A 48 1.39 -7.88 17.33
CA ILE A 48 0.88 -8.78 16.28
C ILE A 48 1.93 -8.97 15.19
N ILE A 49 2.54 -7.88 14.72
CA ILE A 49 3.59 -7.93 13.70
C ILE A 49 4.78 -8.73 14.21
N ASP A 50 5.24 -8.51 15.44
CA ASP A 50 6.36 -9.27 16.01
C ASP A 50 6.06 -10.76 16.13
N THR A 51 4.86 -11.15 16.61
CA THR A 51 4.43 -12.56 16.63
C THR A 51 4.47 -13.19 15.24
N ASN A 52 3.96 -12.50 14.22
CA ASN A 52 3.99 -12.99 12.84
C ASN A 52 5.45 -13.10 12.33
N LEU A 53 6.29 -12.12 12.62
CA LEU A 53 7.70 -12.13 12.22
C LEU A 53 8.50 -13.21 12.95
N GLN A 54 8.16 -13.56 14.19
CA GLN A 54 8.78 -14.68 14.91
C GLN A 54 8.46 -16.01 14.23
N ILE A 55 7.23 -16.18 13.73
CA ILE A 55 6.81 -17.40 13.02
C ILE A 55 7.51 -17.49 11.65
N CYS A 56 7.53 -16.40 10.89
CA CYS A 56 8.08 -16.39 9.53
C CYS A 56 9.62 -16.33 9.50
N PHE A 57 10.24 -15.69 10.50
CA PHE A 57 11.67 -15.44 10.59
C PHE A 57 12.21 -15.79 11.99
N PRO A 58 12.12 -17.06 12.41
CA PRO A 58 12.56 -17.50 13.75
C PRO A 58 14.04 -17.24 14.01
N GLN A 59 14.85 -17.13 12.95
CA GLN A 59 16.28 -16.83 13.02
C GLN A 59 16.60 -15.36 13.34
N TYR A 60 15.63 -14.45 13.19
CA TYR A 60 15.87 -13.02 13.46
C TYR A 60 15.84 -12.74 14.95
N THR A 61 16.75 -11.88 15.40
CA THR A 61 16.73 -11.29 16.74
C THR A 61 15.56 -10.30 16.90
N GLN A 62 15.21 -9.96 18.14
CA GLN A 62 14.19 -8.95 18.42
C GLN A 62 14.49 -7.60 17.73
N LYS A 63 15.77 -7.17 17.72
CA LYS A 63 16.18 -5.91 17.08
C LYS A 63 15.97 -5.93 15.56
N GLU A 64 16.26 -7.06 14.91
CA GLU A 64 16.04 -7.21 13.47
C GLU A 64 14.55 -7.22 13.13
N ARG A 65 13.72 -7.90 13.94
CA ARG A 65 12.27 -7.87 13.78
C ARG A 65 11.67 -6.49 14.04
N ASP A 66 12.13 -5.75 15.04
CA ASP A 66 11.70 -4.37 15.27
C ASP A 66 12.06 -3.46 14.10
N LYS A 67 13.27 -3.61 13.53
CA LYS A 67 13.68 -2.87 12.33
C LYS A 67 12.81 -3.22 11.13
N LEU A 68 12.48 -4.49 10.93
CA LEU A 68 11.58 -4.92 9.86
C LEU A 68 10.14 -4.47 10.10
N SER A 69 9.67 -4.49 11.36
CA SER A 69 8.37 -3.98 11.75
C SER A 69 8.23 -2.50 11.42
N LEU A 70 9.25 -1.66 11.71
CA LEU A 70 9.23 -0.25 11.30
C LEU A 70 9.13 -0.10 9.78
N LYS A 71 9.86 -0.89 9.00
CA LYS A 71 9.77 -0.88 7.53
C LYS A 71 8.37 -1.25 7.03
N ILE A 72 7.66 -2.16 7.72
CA ILE A 72 6.27 -2.49 7.40
C ILE A 72 5.36 -1.27 7.62
N TYR A 73 5.55 -0.51 8.69
CA TYR A 73 4.82 0.75 8.89
C TYR A 73 5.16 1.80 7.82
N GLU A 74 6.43 1.95 7.47
CA GLU A 74 6.87 2.87 6.41
C GLU A 74 6.27 2.49 5.04
N ASN A 75 6.21 1.19 4.71
CA ASN A 75 5.53 0.72 3.51
C ASN A 75 4.02 0.94 3.56
N PHE A 76 3.38 0.70 4.71
CA PHE A 76 1.92 0.85 4.83
C PHE A 76 1.45 2.30 4.73
N THR A 77 2.23 3.27 5.25
CA THR A 77 1.90 4.69 5.08
C THR A 77 2.10 5.16 3.64
N GLN A 78 3.16 4.69 2.97
CA GLN A 78 3.37 4.97 1.54
C GLN A 78 2.23 4.37 0.70
N PHE A 79 1.86 3.12 0.95
CA PHE A 79 0.71 2.47 0.31
C PHE A 79 -0.59 3.30 0.46
N GLY A 80 -0.83 3.91 1.62
CA GLY A 80 -1.96 4.80 1.83
C GLY A 80 -1.93 6.06 0.96
N ILE A 81 -0.76 6.63 0.71
CA ILE A 81 -0.57 7.75 -0.22
C ILE A 81 -0.84 7.29 -1.66
N ASP A 82 -0.27 6.14 -2.04
CA ASP A 82 -0.40 5.58 -3.39
C ASP A 82 -1.88 5.29 -3.72
N CYS A 83 -2.64 4.75 -2.75
CA CYS A 83 -4.09 4.57 -2.86
C CYS A 83 -4.85 5.87 -3.17
N LEU A 84 -4.43 7.02 -2.64
CA LEU A 84 -5.07 8.30 -2.90
C LEU A 84 -4.67 8.87 -4.26
N GLN A 85 -3.39 8.75 -4.63
CA GLN A 85 -2.86 9.22 -5.92
C GLN A 85 -3.36 8.41 -7.11
N ASN A 86 -3.55 7.10 -6.93
CA ASN A 86 -3.99 6.19 -7.98
C ASN A 86 -5.50 6.29 -8.26
N GLN A 87 -6.28 6.98 -7.40
CA GLN A 87 -7.69 7.21 -7.66
C GLN A 87 -7.90 8.20 -8.81
N ASN A 88 -8.72 7.83 -9.78
CA ASN A 88 -9.05 8.65 -10.96
C ASN A 88 -7.81 9.07 -11.77
N THR A 89 -6.72 8.28 -11.70
CA THR A 89 -5.55 8.47 -12.56
C THR A 89 -5.76 7.81 -13.92
N THR A 90 -4.83 8.04 -14.86
CA THR A 90 -4.90 7.42 -16.19
C THR A 90 -4.20 6.05 -16.20
N LYS A 91 -4.64 5.16 -17.10
CA LYS A 91 -3.99 3.85 -17.30
C LYS A 91 -2.50 4.00 -17.62
N GLU A 92 -2.13 4.97 -18.44
CA GLU A 92 -0.73 5.28 -18.76
C GLU A 92 0.11 5.58 -17.51
N LYS A 93 -0.40 6.42 -16.59
CA LYS A 93 0.30 6.73 -15.33
C LYS A 93 0.47 5.51 -14.44
N ILE A 94 -0.49 4.57 -14.44
CA ILE A 94 -0.37 3.31 -13.73
C ILE A 94 0.70 2.43 -14.36
N LEU A 95 0.66 2.25 -15.69
CA LEU A 95 1.63 1.41 -16.40
C LEU A 95 3.06 1.93 -16.26
N ASN A 96 3.26 3.25 -16.17
CA ASN A 96 4.57 3.85 -15.88
C ASN A 96 5.12 3.52 -14.49
N LYS A 97 4.29 3.04 -13.55
CA LYS A 97 4.70 2.60 -12.20
C LYS A 97 4.95 1.09 -12.12
N VAL A 98 4.65 0.33 -13.18
CA VAL A 98 4.62 -1.14 -13.14
C VAL A 98 5.66 -1.72 -14.08
N ASN A 99 6.38 -2.72 -13.58
CA ASN A 99 7.17 -3.62 -14.42
C ASN A 99 6.57 -5.02 -14.33
N PHE A 100 6.12 -5.57 -15.45
CA PHE A 100 5.53 -6.90 -15.50
C PHE A 100 6.62 -7.96 -15.63
N ILE A 101 6.70 -8.86 -14.66
CA ILE A 101 7.64 -9.98 -14.66
C ILE A 101 6.88 -11.23 -15.10
N ASN A 102 7.39 -11.94 -16.11
CA ASN A 102 6.79 -13.14 -16.69
C ASN A 102 5.36 -12.94 -17.23
N GLU A 103 5.12 -11.81 -17.90
CA GLU A 103 3.81 -11.46 -18.48
C GLU A 103 3.31 -12.49 -19.51
N ASN A 104 4.23 -13.22 -20.14
CA ASN A 104 3.93 -14.27 -21.11
C ASN A 104 2.95 -15.32 -20.55
N PHE A 105 3.02 -15.68 -19.25
CA PHE A 105 2.08 -16.63 -18.66
C PHE A 105 0.62 -16.16 -18.75
N LEU A 106 0.40 -14.85 -18.59
CA LEU A 106 -0.92 -14.27 -18.72
C LEU A 106 -1.36 -14.21 -20.19
N ILE A 107 -0.46 -13.79 -21.09
CA ILE A 107 -0.74 -13.71 -22.53
C ILE A 107 -1.11 -15.10 -23.08
N ASP A 108 -0.35 -16.14 -22.72
CA ASP A 108 -0.60 -17.53 -23.13
C ASP A 108 -1.94 -18.03 -22.57
N ALA A 109 -2.27 -17.69 -21.31
CA ALA A 109 -3.55 -18.05 -20.71
C ALA A 109 -4.74 -17.35 -21.38
N LEU A 110 -4.58 -16.09 -21.79
CA LEU A 110 -5.61 -15.33 -22.52
C LEU A 110 -5.87 -15.92 -23.91
N ALA A 111 -4.82 -16.40 -24.60
CA ALA A 111 -4.94 -17.04 -25.91
C ALA A 111 -5.84 -18.30 -25.89
N LEU A 112 -5.93 -18.98 -24.75
CA LEU A 112 -6.83 -20.13 -24.54
C LEU A 112 -8.32 -19.74 -24.44
N LYS A 113 -8.65 -18.45 -24.43
CA LYS A 113 -10.03 -17.92 -24.35
C LYS A 113 -10.85 -18.47 -23.17
N ARG A 114 -10.18 -18.77 -22.05
CA ARG A 114 -10.80 -19.22 -20.80
C ARG A 114 -10.80 -18.10 -19.76
N PRO A 115 -11.76 -18.10 -18.81
CA PRO A 115 -11.73 -17.17 -17.69
C PRO A 115 -10.43 -17.27 -16.89
N ILE A 116 -9.91 -16.14 -16.45
CA ILE A 116 -8.68 -16.03 -15.65
C ILE A 116 -9.04 -15.47 -14.27
N ILE A 117 -8.47 -16.06 -13.23
CA ILE A 117 -8.59 -15.59 -11.85
C ILE A 117 -7.23 -15.09 -11.41
N PHE A 118 -7.13 -13.79 -11.12
CA PHE A 118 -5.96 -13.22 -10.45
C PHE A 118 -6.05 -13.50 -8.96
N THR A 119 -5.02 -14.13 -8.39
CA THR A 119 -4.88 -14.32 -6.94
C THR A 119 -3.71 -13.49 -6.45
N THR A 120 -3.95 -12.65 -5.44
CA THR A 120 -2.92 -11.81 -4.81
C THR A 120 -3.02 -11.89 -3.29
N ALA A 121 -2.03 -11.32 -2.61
CA ALA A 121 -2.02 -11.14 -1.17
C ALA A 121 -2.17 -9.65 -0.82
N HIS A 122 -2.53 -9.35 0.44
CA HIS A 122 -2.44 -7.99 0.99
C HIS A 122 -0.97 -7.64 1.24
N TYR A 123 -0.24 -7.42 0.15
CA TYR A 123 1.21 -7.27 0.14
C TYR A 123 1.63 -6.16 -0.82
N GLY A 124 2.51 -5.27 -0.35
CA GLY A 124 2.96 -4.12 -1.13
C GLY A 124 1.80 -3.25 -1.60
N ASN A 125 1.84 -2.83 -2.86
CA ASN A 125 0.77 -2.06 -3.50
C ASN A 125 -0.13 -2.98 -4.30
N TRP A 126 -0.91 -3.80 -3.58
CA TRP A 126 -1.73 -4.84 -4.20
C TRP A 126 -2.85 -4.27 -5.09
N GLU A 127 -3.26 -3.02 -4.87
CA GLU A 127 -4.32 -2.33 -5.64
C GLU A 127 -3.89 -1.99 -7.06
N ILE A 128 -2.58 -1.87 -7.31
CA ILE A 128 -2.04 -1.55 -8.63
C ILE A 128 -2.37 -2.64 -9.66
N LEU A 129 -2.45 -3.90 -9.25
CA LEU A 129 -2.72 -5.02 -10.16
C LEU A 129 -4.04 -4.84 -10.92
N SER A 130 -5.11 -4.51 -10.19
CA SER A 130 -6.42 -4.32 -10.81
C SER A 130 -6.43 -3.09 -11.72
N LEU A 131 -5.76 -2.01 -11.35
CA LEU A 131 -5.66 -0.80 -12.17
C LEU A 131 -4.83 -1.01 -13.44
N ALA A 132 -3.80 -1.85 -13.39
CA ALA A 132 -2.93 -2.14 -14.52
C ALA A 132 -3.61 -3.01 -15.58
N TYR A 133 -4.41 -3.99 -15.13
CA TYR A 133 -5.13 -4.93 -15.99
C TYR A 133 -6.62 -4.57 -16.24
N ALA A 134 -7.10 -3.45 -15.70
CA ALA A 134 -8.44 -2.90 -15.98
C ALA A 134 -8.63 -2.42 -17.42
#